data_AF-R9GQK3-F1
#
_entry.id   AF-R9GQK3-F1
#
_cell.length_a   1.000
_cell.length_b   1.000
_cell.length_c   1.000
_cell.angle_alpha   90.00
_cell.angle_beta   90.00
_cell.angle_gamma   90.00
#
_symmetry.space_group_name_H-M   'P 1'
#
loop_
_entity.id
_entity.type
_entity.pdbx_description
1 polymer ?
#
loop_
_entity_poly.entity_id
_entity_poly.type
_entity_poly.pdbx_seq_one_letter_code
_entity_poly.pdbx_strand_id
1 'polypeptide(L)' 'MAEKNNDKDPCWDKYEQVGMKTKKGKKVPNCVPKKDSGTKKK' A
#
# COMPACT_ATOMS: atom_id res chain seq x y z
N MET A 1 -4.23 -9.89 -25.60
CA MET A 1 -4.70 -10.42 -24.32
C MET A 1 -4.53 -9.31 -23.28
N ALA A 2 -5.63 -8.77 -22.75
CA ALA A 2 -5.60 -7.68 -21.80
C ALA A 2 -5.39 -8.24 -20.38
N GLU A 3 -4.17 -8.60 -20.04
CA GLU A 3 -3.83 -8.96 -18.65
C GLU A 3 -3.60 -7.67 -17.86
N LYS A 4 -4.72 -7.10 -17.45
CA LYS A 4 -4.83 -6.06 -16.45
C LYS A 4 -4.30 -6.64 -15.13
N ASN A 5 -2.97 -6.61 -14.96
CA ASN A 5 -2.26 -6.95 -13.72
C ASN A 5 -2.61 -5.91 -12.64
N ASN A 6 -3.85 -5.94 -12.15
CA ASN A 6 -4.29 -5.17 -11.00
C ASN A 6 -4.23 -6.05 -9.74
N ASP A 7 -3.13 -6.80 -9.56
CA ASP A 7 -2.94 -7.70 -8.42
C ASP A 7 -1.50 -7.67 -7.88
N LYS A 8 -0.78 -6.59 -8.18
CA LYS A 8 0.56 -6.33 -7.61
C LYS A 8 0.60 -5.01 -6.87
N ASP A 9 -0.50 -4.61 -6.23
CA ASP A 9 -0.38 -3.60 -5.18
C ASP A 9 0.47 -4.24 -4.08
N PRO A 10 1.70 -3.74 -3.82
CA PRO A 10 2.59 -4.38 -2.85
C PRO A 10 2.18 -4.09 -1.40
N CYS A 11 0.96 -3.59 -1.23
CA CYS A 11 0.34 -3.17 0.00
C CYS A 11 -1.02 -3.87 0.12
N TRP A 12 -1.42 -4.18 1.35
CA TRP A 12 -2.73 -4.79 1.63
C TRP A 12 -3.89 -3.93 1.08
N ASP A 13 -5.07 -4.51 0.85
CA ASP A 13 -6.24 -3.85 0.26
C ASP A 13 -6.59 -2.48 0.88
N LYS A 14 -6.35 -2.33 2.19
CA LYS A 14 -6.60 -1.10 2.98
C LYS A 14 -5.38 -0.20 3.14
N TYR A 15 -4.28 -0.49 2.46
CA TYR A 15 -3.02 0.27 2.53
C TYR A 15 -2.61 0.71 1.13
N GLU A 16 -2.17 1.94 0.97
CA GLU A 16 -1.60 2.43 -0.29
C GLU A 16 -0.08 2.53 -0.18
N GLN A 17 0.61 2.32 -1.30
CA GLN A 17 2.04 2.52 -1.36
C GLN A 17 2.37 4.01 -1.46
N VAL A 18 3.03 4.55 -0.44
CA VAL A 18 3.60 5.90 -0.45
C VAL A 18 5.12 5.80 -0.51
N GLY A 19 5.66 5.64 -1.73
CA GLY A 19 7.09 5.57 -1.98
C GLY A 19 7.76 4.27 -1.51
N MET A 20 9.04 4.37 -1.13
CA MET A 20 9.87 3.25 -0.66
C MET A 20 10.50 3.59 0.69
N LYS A 21 10.60 2.62 1.59
CA LYS A 21 11.28 2.74 2.88
C LYS A 21 12.37 1.68 3.05
N THR A 22 13.34 1.94 3.91
CA THR A 22 14.35 0.95 4.28
C THR A 22 13.88 0.22 5.54
N LYS A 23 13.62 -1.08 5.44
CA LYS A 23 13.28 -1.96 6.58
C LYS A 23 14.33 -3.06 6.68
N LYS A 24 15.05 -3.14 7.80
CA LYS A 24 16.16 -4.10 8.03
C LYS A 24 17.23 -4.05 6.92
N GLY A 25 17.62 -2.86 6.48
CA GLY A 25 18.61 -2.67 5.41
C GLY A 25 18.13 -2.98 4.00
N LYS A 26 16.87 -3.39 3.80
CA LYS A 26 16.27 -3.66 2.50
C LYS A 26 15.26 -2.56 2.13
N LYS A 27 15.24 -2.15 0.85
CA LYS A 27 14.21 -1.24 0.32
C LYS A 27 12.90 -2.01 0.13
N VAL A 28 11.86 -1.60 0.83
CA VAL A 28 10.50 -2.16 0.76
C VAL A 28 9.50 -1.05 0.47
N PRO A 29 8.40 -1.33 -0.24
CA PRO A 29 7.35 -0.35 -0.45
C PRO A 29 6.79 0.14 0.89
N ASN A 30 6.58 1.44 1.00
CA ASN A 30 6.03 2.01 2.22
C ASN A 30 4.50 2.02 2.15
N CYS A 31 3.89 0.97 2.67
CA CYS A 31 2.43 0.86 2.77
C CYS A 31 1.89 1.64 3.96
N VAL A 32 0.98 2.60 3.73
CA VAL A 32 0.28 3.37 4.76
C VAL A 32 -1.23 3.14 4.66
N PRO A 33 -1.98 3.16 5.78
CA PRO A 33 -3.41 2.91 5.74
C PRO A 33 -4.11 3.96 4.90
N LYS A 34 -4.92 3.51 3.94
CA LYS A 34 -5.80 4.35 3.14
C LYS A 34 -6.72 5.07 4.11
N LYS A 35 -6.79 6.39 4.00
CA LYS A 35 -7.64 7.27 4.84
C LYS A 35 -9.12 6.85 4.89
N ASP A 36 -9.55 6.04 3.93
CA ASP A 36 -10.91 5.49 3.82
C ASP A 36 -11.24 4.40 4.87
N SER A 37 -10.24 3.75 5.45
CA SER A 37 -10.45 2.64 6.40
C SER A 37 -10.64 3.07 7.86
N GLY A 38 -10.68 4.37 8.13
CA GLY A 38 -10.84 4.96 9.48
C GLY A 38 -11.89 6.05 9.54
N THR A 39 -13.14 5.76 9.15
CA THR A 39 -14.26 6.66 9.47
C THR A 39 -14.52 6.66 10.97
N LYS A 40 -14.08 7.71 11.70
CA LYS A 40 -14.99 8.61 12.43
C LYS A 40 -14.20 9.63 13.27
N LYS A 41 -14.58 10.90 13.06
CA LYS A 41 -14.76 11.90 14.13
C LYS A 41 -15.11 11.20 15.46
N LYS A 42 -14.28 11.40 16.47
CA LYS A 42 -14.77 11.64 17.82
C LYS A 42 -13.87 12.68 18.47
#